data_AF-G5HC04-F1
#
_entry.id   AF-G5HC04-F1
#
_cell.length_a   1.000
_cell.length_b   1.000
_cell.length_c   1.000
_cell.angle_alpha   90.00
_cell.angle_beta   90.00
_cell.angle_gamma   90.00
#
_symmetry.space_group_name_H-M   'P 1'
#
loop_
_entity.id
_entity.type
_entity.pdbx_description
1 polymer ?
#
loop_
_entity_poly.entity_id
_entity_poly.type
_entity_poly.pdbx_seq_one_letter_code
_entity_poly.pdbx_strand_id
1 'polypeptide(L)'
;MDCLKKIYEIGPGFLLSLTIAAAAVVLESLLPVHLIGASVIALFLGMLLNYFWRPVPAAQAGVRFTSKKILKLAIILLGASLSIQTILHVGRYSLVVMCFTLLTCFGGGYFVGKALGLNWKLSNLISAGTGICGGSAIAAIAPAVNARDRDIAYAMSATFLFDMAMILLFPIMGRAMGLSDMAYGLWSGTAVNDTSSVVAAGYAFSEAAGDFATMVKLTRTLSIIPTVIIFALIEVRLKRKEAAATGLNGDIRANIKFSSLFPWFILGFLALAFINSLGFISPSLSLALKEMSKFLMVASLGAIGLNTSFKEMYQSGAAPMLHGFIISALVVIVAIGVEYFMGII
;
A
#
# COMPACT_ATOMS: atom_id res chain seq x y z
N MET A 1 -4.52 8.56 -34.23
CA MET A 1 -5.74 9.11 -33.61
C MET A 1 -5.96 8.62 -32.17
N ASP A 2 -5.70 7.35 -31.85
CA ASP A 2 -5.98 6.80 -30.51
C ASP A 2 -5.11 7.35 -29.37
N CYS A 3 -3.85 7.71 -29.65
CA CYS A 3 -2.97 8.27 -28.63
C CYS A 3 -3.41 9.68 -28.19
N LEU A 4 -3.81 10.52 -29.15
CA LEU A 4 -4.35 11.87 -28.89
C LEU A 4 -5.66 11.80 -28.10
N LYS A 5 -6.59 10.93 -28.48
CA LYS A 5 -7.86 10.73 -27.76
C LYS A 5 -7.63 10.31 -26.31
N LYS A 6 -6.66 9.42 -26.08
CA LYS A 6 -6.27 8.96 -24.74
C LYS A 6 -5.63 10.07 -23.90
N ILE A 7 -4.85 10.97 -24.50
CA ILE A 7 -4.31 12.16 -23.82
C ILE A 7 -5.43 13.11 -23.42
N TYR A 8 -6.39 13.37 -24.31
CA TYR A 8 -7.56 14.21 -24.01
C TYR A 8 -8.43 13.63 -22.89
N GLU A 9 -8.58 12.31 -22.80
CA GLU A 9 -9.34 11.64 -21.72
C GLU A 9 -8.60 11.65 -20.36
N ILE A 10 -7.26 11.62 -20.37
CA ILE A 10 -6.43 11.59 -19.16
C ILE A 10 -6.16 13.01 -18.63
N GLY A 11 -6.03 13.99 -19.53
CA GLY A 11 -5.60 15.36 -19.22
C GLY A 11 -6.36 16.01 -18.05
N PRO A 12 -7.71 16.04 -18.05
CA PRO A 12 -8.47 16.73 -17.02
C PRO A 12 -8.22 16.21 -15.60
N GLY A 13 -8.26 14.88 -15.42
CA GLY A 13 -8.04 14.26 -14.11
C GLY A 13 -6.59 14.31 -13.66
N PHE A 14 -5.63 14.25 -14.58
CA PHE A 14 -4.22 14.41 -14.27
C PHE A 14 -3.93 15.84 -13.81
N LEU A 15 -4.40 16.86 -14.54
CA LEU A 15 -4.27 18.26 -14.16
C LEU A 15 -4.93 18.55 -12.81
N LEU A 16 -6.14 18.03 -12.57
CA LEU A 16 -6.81 18.16 -11.28
C LEU A 16 -5.97 17.57 -10.12
N SER A 17 -5.30 16.45 -10.37
CA SER A 17 -4.45 15.82 -9.36
C SER A 17 -3.18 16.64 -9.07
N LEU A 18 -2.61 17.26 -10.12
CA LEU A 18 -1.48 18.18 -9.98
C LEU A 18 -1.86 19.47 -9.25
N THR A 19 -3.06 20.02 -9.51
CA THR A 19 -3.52 21.23 -8.80
C THR A 19 -3.78 20.96 -7.33
N ILE A 20 -4.35 19.79 -6.98
CA ILE A 20 -4.47 19.36 -5.59
C ILE A 20 -3.09 19.23 -4.93
N ALA A 21 -2.10 18.67 -5.64
CA ALA A 21 -0.75 18.56 -5.12
C ALA A 21 -0.10 19.91 -4.85
N ALA A 22 -0.18 20.83 -5.82
CA ALA A 22 0.34 22.18 -5.67
C ALA A 22 -0.34 22.92 -4.51
N ALA A 23 -1.67 22.83 -4.40
CA ALA A 23 -2.42 23.40 -3.30
C ALA A 23 -2.00 22.79 -1.95
N ALA A 24 -1.78 21.48 -1.88
CA ALA A 24 -1.34 20.81 -0.66
C ALA A 24 0.06 21.25 -0.21
N VAL A 25 1.01 21.40 -1.14
CA VAL A 25 2.36 21.90 -0.86
C VAL A 25 2.32 23.36 -0.38
N VAL A 26 1.49 24.19 -1.00
CA VAL A 26 1.30 25.59 -0.55
C VAL A 26 0.63 25.64 0.82
N LEU A 27 -0.36 24.80 1.09
CA LEU A 27 -1.00 24.75 2.40
C LEU A 27 -0.06 24.23 3.49
N GLU A 28 0.78 23.24 3.19
CA GLU A 28 1.82 22.75 4.11
C GLU A 28 2.77 23.87 4.53
N SER A 29 3.21 24.73 3.60
CA SER A 29 4.12 25.83 3.91
C SER A 29 3.49 26.98 4.70
N LEU A 30 2.15 27.08 4.69
CA LEU A 30 1.39 28.08 5.45
C LEU A 30 1.01 27.60 6.86
N LEU A 31 0.99 26.29 7.11
CA LEU A 31 0.59 25.74 8.40
C LEU A 31 1.74 25.82 9.40
N PRO A 32 1.53 26.43 10.59
CA PRO A 32 2.57 26.54 11.62
C PRO A 32 2.90 25.20 12.30
N VAL A 33 2.14 24.16 12.00
CA VAL A 33 2.24 22.84 12.63
C VAL A 33 2.68 21.82 11.58
N HIS A 34 3.97 21.46 11.56
CA HIS A 34 4.54 20.41 10.70
C HIS A 34 4.06 18.99 11.05
N LEU A 35 2.87 18.82 11.62
CA LEU A 35 2.30 17.52 12.00
C LEU A 35 1.70 16.77 10.80
N ILE A 36 1.32 17.50 9.74
CA ILE A 36 0.61 16.94 8.59
C ILE A 36 1.38 17.31 7.31
N GLY A 37 2.09 16.35 6.72
CA GLY A 37 2.84 16.58 5.49
C GLY A 37 1.94 16.78 4.25
N ALA A 38 2.44 17.40 3.19
CA ALA A 38 1.68 17.68 1.95
C ALA A 38 1.00 16.43 1.37
N SER A 39 1.61 15.26 1.50
CA SER A 39 1.05 13.96 1.11
C SER A 39 -0.30 13.67 1.79
N VAL A 40 -0.40 13.95 3.09
CA VAL A 40 -1.61 13.74 3.88
C VAL A 40 -2.65 14.81 3.55
N ILE A 41 -2.22 16.07 3.42
CA ILE A 41 -3.08 17.19 3.01
C ILE A 41 -3.73 16.89 1.64
N ALA A 42 -2.94 16.47 0.66
CA ALA A 42 -3.42 16.16 -0.68
C ALA A 42 -4.47 15.03 -0.67
N LEU A 43 -4.23 13.96 0.09
CA LEU A 43 -5.19 12.86 0.24
C LEU A 43 -6.53 13.36 0.79
N PHE A 44 -6.53 14.10 1.89
CA PHE A 44 -7.77 14.59 2.52
C PHE A 44 -8.46 15.67 1.66
N LEU A 45 -7.72 16.54 0.99
CA LEU A 45 -8.29 17.47 0.01
C LEU A 45 -8.97 16.72 -1.13
N GLY A 46 -8.35 15.67 -1.66
CA GLY A 46 -8.96 14.81 -2.68
C GLY A 46 -10.25 14.15 -2.18
N MET A 47 -10.27 13.65 -0.94
CA MET A 47 -11.46 13.06 -0.33
C MET A 47 -12.58 14.09 -0.11
N LEU A 48 -12.25 15.29 0.36
CA LEU A 48 -13.20 16.39 0.52
C LEU A 48 -13.81 16.79 -0.83
N LEU A 49 -12.99 16.92 -1.87
CA LEU A 49 -13.46 17.20 -3.22
C LEU A 49 -14.32 16.06 -3.78
N ASN A 50 -13.98 14.79 -3.50
CA ASN A 50 -14.83 13.66 -3.87
C ASN A 50 -16.22 13.77 -3.20
N TYR A 51 -16.26 14.13 -1.92
CA TYR A 51 -17.48 14.25 -1.14
C TYR A 51 -18.41 15.36 -1.67
N PHE A 52 -17.87 16.55 -1.97
CA PHE A 52 -18.68 17.70 -2.41
C PHE A 52 -19.00 17.71 -3.91
N TRP A 53 -18.03 17.32 -4.75
CA TRP A 53 -18.13 17.53 -6.19
C TRP A 53 -18.22 16.28 -7.02
N ARG A 54 -17.97 15.08 -6.45
CA ARG A 54 -17.90 13.78 -7.16
C ARG A 54 -17.30 13.91 -8.58
N PRO A 55 -16.01 13.60 -8.78
CA PRO A 55 -15.32 13.95 -10.02
C PRO A 55 -16.15 13.63 -11.27
N VAL A 56 -16.37 14.65 -12.10
CA VAL A 56 -17.12 14.57 -13.36
C VAL A 56 -16.59 13.37 -14.16
N PRO A 57 -17.44 12.59 -14.87
CA PRO A 57 -17.00 11.41 -15.63
C PRO A 57 -15.76 11.67 -16.53
N ALA A 58 -15.63 12.89 -17.06
CA ALA A 58 -14.49 13.33 -17.86
C ALA A 58 -13.14 13.34 -17.13
N ALA A 59 -13.10 13.52 -15.80
CA ALA A 59 -11.87 13.52 -15.01
C ALA A 59 -11.48 12.12 -14.53
N GLN A 60 -12.42 11.16 -14.49
CA GLN A 60 -12.21 9.88 -13.81
C GLN A 60 -11.06 9.05 -14.41
N ALA A 61 -10.88 9.08 -15.73
CA ALA A 61 -9.78 8.39 -16.41
C ALA A 61 -8.41 8.94 -15.99
N GLY A 62 -8.28 10.28 -15.94
CA GLY A 62 -7.06 10.96 -15.48
C GLY A 62 -6.74 10.73 -14.01
N VAL A 63 -7.77 10.76 -13.14
CA VAL A 63 -7.59 10.47 -11.71
C VAL A 63 -7.10 9.03 -11.52
N ARG A 64 -7.70 8.04 -12.22
CA ARG A 64 -7.24 6.63 -12.17
C ARG A 64 -5.85 6.42 -12.73
N PHE A 65 -5.50 7.17 -13.78
CA PHE A 65 -4.15 7.14 -14.34
C PHE A 65 -3.13 7.66 -13.32
N THR A 66 -3.43 8.77 -12.66
CA THR A 66 -2.53 9.39 -11.67
C THR A 66 -2.37 8.48 -10.44
N SER A 67 -3.47 8.02 -9.85
CA SER A 67 -3.44 7.19 -8.65
C SER A 67 -2.69 5.86 -8.80
N LYS A 68 -2.62 5.31 -10.02
CA LYS A 68 -1.99 4.00 -10.28
C LYS A 68 -0.67 4.08 -11.02
N LYS A 69 -0.61 4.80 -12.15
CA LYS A 69 0.56 4.79 -13.03
C LYS A 69 1.57 5.85 -12.62
N ILE A 70 1.11 7.05 -12.29
CA ILE A 70 2.00 8.12 -11.82
C ILE A 70 2.61 7.77 -10.46
N LEU A 71 1.85 7.15 -9.55
CA LEU A 71 2.42 6.66 -8.29
C LEU A 71 3.59 5.68 -8.51
N LYS A 72 3.43 4.72 -9.42
CA LYS A 72 4.49 3.77 -9.78
C LYS A 72 5.69 4.45 -10.42
N LEU A 73 5.45 5.43 -11.31
CA LEU A 73 6.50 6.23 -11.91
C LEU A 73 7.26 7.03 -10.85
N ALA A 74 6.55 7.66 -9.92
CA ALA A 74 7.13 8.39 -8.81
C ALA A 74 8.04 7.49 -7.97
N ILE A 75 7.59 6.28 -7.62
CA ILE A 75 8.41 5.30 -6.92
C ILE A 75 9.64 4.90 -7.74
N ILE A 76 9.51 4.66 -9.05
CA ILE A 76 10.66 4.36 -9.91
C ILE A 76 11.69 5.49 -9.83
N LEU A 77 11.25 6.74 -10.02
CA LEU A 77 12.10 7.93 -9.98
C LEU A 77 12.79 8.12 -8.62
N LEU A 78 12.13 7.75 -7.51
CA LEU A 78 12.75 7.77 -6.18
C LEU A 78 14.02 6.91 -6.14
N GLY A 79 14.05 5.81 -6.88
CA GLY A 79 15.21 4.93 -7.01
C GLY A 79 16.46 5.67 -7.49
N ALA A 80 16.33 6.69 -8.34
CA ALA A 80 17.46 7.51 -8.80
C ALA A 80 18.12 8.35 -7.69
N SER A 81 17.48 8.44 -6.52
CA SER A 81 17.99 9.15 -5.34
C SER A 81 18.53 8.25 -4.23
N LEU A 82 18.40 6.93 -4.39
CA LEU A 82 18.77 5.95 -3.38
C LEU A 82 19.94 5.08 -3.85
N SER A 83 20.76 4.65 -2.90
CA SER A 83 21.83 3.68 -3.17
C SER A 83 21.33 2.25 -2.98
N ILE A 84 21.87 1.31 -3.77
CA ILE A 84 21.55 -0.11 -3.65
C ILE A 84 21.98 -0.65 -2.29
N GLN A 85 23.05 -0.11 -1.71
CA GLN A 85 23.54 -0.48 -0.38
C GLN A 85 22.54 -0.09 0.71
N THR A 86 21.97 1.12 0.64
CA THR A 86 20.89 1.57 1.55
C THR A 86 19.67 0.67 1.41
N ILE A 87 19.25 0.35 0.18
CA ILE A 87 18.09 -0.52 -0.08
C ILE A 87 18.32 -1.92 0.50
N LEU A 88 19.49 -2.53 0.29
CA LEU A 88 19.81 -3.84 0.83
C LEU A 88 19.89 -3.82 2.37
N HIS A 89 20.48 -2.77 2.94
CA HIS A 89 20.59 -2.59 4.38
C HIS A 89 19.22 -2.46 5.04
N VAL A 90 18.33 -1.63 4.51
CA VAL A 90 16.97 -1.45 5.04
C VAL A 90 16.13 -2.70 4.77
N GLY A 91 16.28 -3.31 3.59
CA GLY A 91 15.61 -4.53 3.18
C GLY A 91 15.89 -5.72 4.10
N ARG A 92 17.14 -5.91 4.58
CA ARG A 92 17.44 -7.01 5.52
C ARG A 92 16.69 -6.88 6.85
N TYR A 93 16.59 -5.68 7.42
CA TYR A 93 15.83 -5.45 8.65
C TYR A 93 14.34 -5.64 8.40
N SER A 94 13.84 -5.13 7.27
CA SER A 94 12.47 -5.33 6.82
C SER A 94 12.08 -6.79 6.74
N LEU A 95 12.93 -7.67 6.20
CA LEU A 95 12.61 -9.09 6.08
C LEU A 95 12.38 -9.75 7.44
N VAL A 96 13.18 -9.41 8.46
CA VAL A 96 13.02 -9.95 9.82
C VAL A 96 11.68 -9.52 10.41
N VAL A 97 11.40 -8.21 10.43
CA VAL A 97 10.12 -7.67 10.94
C VAL A 97 8.94 -8.21 10.14
N MET A 98 9.10 -8.34 8.82
CA MET A 98 8.07 -8.88 7.93
C MET A 98 7.73 -10.34 8.25
N CYS A 99 8.71 -11.19 8.59
CA CYS A 99 8.45 -12.58 8.97
C CYS A 99 7.47 -12.66 10.15
N PHE A 100 7.72 -11.93 11.23
CA PHE A 100 6.86 -11.93 12.41
C PHE A 100 5.49 -11.28 12.15
N THR A 101 5.46 -10.18 11.41
CA THR A 101 4.21 -9.48 11.09
C THR A 101 3.33 -10.28 10.11
N LEU A 102 3.89 -11.00 9.14
CA LEU A 102 3.16 -11.92 8.28
C LEU A 102 2.60 -13.13 9.05
N LEU A 103 3.41 -13.73 9.94
CA LEU A 103 2.95 -14.79 10.83
C LEU A 103 1.81 -14.31 11.72
N THR A 104 1.89 -13.08 12.22
CA THR A 104 0.81 -12.44 12.99
C THR A 104 -0.43 -12.22 12.15
N CYS A 105 -0.29 -11.72 10.91
CA CYS A 105 -1.41 -11.47 10.01
C CYS A 105 -2.19 -12.75 9.68
N PHE A 106 -1.49 -13.80 9.25
CA PHE A 106 -2.15 -15.03 8.81
C PHE A 106 -2.49 -15.96 9.97
N GLY A 107 -1.58 -16.11 10.94
CA GLY A 107 -1.81 -16.92 12.14
C GLY A 107 -2.86 -16.29 13.06
N GLY A 108 -2.64 -15.05 13.49
CA GLY A 108 -3.62 -14.29 14.28
C GLY A 108 -4.93 -14.12 13.51
N GLY A 109 -4.85 -13.83 12.21
CA GLY A 109 -6.01 -13.73 11.32
C GLY A 109 -6.89 -14.96 11.34
N TYR A 110 -6.30 -16.16 11.29
CA TYR A 110 -7.03 -17.41 11.38
C TYR A 110 -7.79 -17.56 12.71
N PHE A 111 -7.13 -17.30 13.85
CA PHE A 111 -7.75 -17.43 15.17
C PHE A 111 -8.86 -16.39 15.39
N VAL A 112 -8.60 -15.13 15.06
CA VAL A 112 -9.58 -14.03 15.18
C VAL A 112 -10.74 -14.26 14.21
N GLY A 113 -10.46 -14.69 12.98
CA GLY A 113 -11.48 -15.00 11.98
C GLY A 113 -12.40 -16.12 12.44
N LYS A 114 -11.85 -17.19 13.01
CA LYS A 114 -12.62 -18.29 13.59
C LYS A 114 -13.47 -17.83 14.77
N ALA A 115 -12.92 -17.00 15.67
CA ALA A 115 -13.65 -16.47 16.82
C ALA A 115 -14.82 -15.57 16.42
N LEU A 116 -14.67 -14.80 15.34
CA LEU A 116 -15.70 -13.91 14.80
C LEU A 116 -16.65 -14.59 13.80
N GLY A 117 -16.52 -15.91 13.58
CA GLY A 117 -17.36 -16.65 12.63
C GLY A 117 -17.17 -16.26 11.16
N LEU A 118 -16.01 -15.69 10.80
CA LEU A 118 -15.71 -15.31 9.44
C LEU A 118 -15.34 -16.53 8.59
N ASN A 119 -15.77 -16.54 7.33
CA ASN A 119 -15.29 -17.52 6.37
C ASN A 119 -13.77 -17.34 6.15
N TRP A 120 -13.05 -18.45 5.98
CA TRP A 120 -11.61 -18.45 5.76
C TRP A 120 -11.17 -17.56 4.59
N LYS A 121 -11.95 -17.46 3.50
CA LYS A 121 -11.61 -16.60 2.35
C LYS A 121 -11.57 -15.13 2.77
N LEU A 122 -12.65 -14.64 3.38
CA LEU A 122 -12.73 -13.26 3.88
C LEU A 122 -11.65 -12.97 4.92
N SER A 123 -11.49 -13.85 5.91
CA SER A 123 -10.46 -13.70 6.94
C SER A 123 -9.06 -13.58 6.33
N ASN A 124 -8.72 -14.42 5.35
CA ASN A 124 -7.42 -14.39 4.70
C ASN A 124 -7.24 -13.20 3.74
N LEU A 125 -8.32 -12.71 3.12
CA LEU A 125 -8.26 -11.46 2.35
C LEU A 125 -7.95 -10.26 3.25
N ILE A 126 -8.58 -10.18 4.43
CA ILE A 126 -8.28 -9.12 5.41
C ILE A 126 -6.83 -9.27 5.92
N SER A 127 -6.41 -10.49 6.26
CA SER A 127 -5.03 -10.78 6.67
C SER A 127 -4.01 -10.42 5.60
N ALA A 128 -4.29 -10.71 4.33
CA ALA A 128 -3.38 -10.37 3.24
C ALA A 128 -3.37 -8.87 2.91
N GLY A 129 -4.53 -8.21 3.01
CA GLY A 129 -4.63 -6.76 2.90
C GLY A 129 -3.77 -6.08 3.96
N THR A 130 -3.94 -6.48 5.22
CA THR A 130 -3.15 -5.97 6.35
C THR A 130 -1.67 -6.34 6.21
N GLY A 131 -1.40 -7.58 5.84
CA GLY A 131 -0.10 -8.23 5.89
C GLY A 131 0.83 -8.03 4.70
N ILE A 132 0.40 -7.47 3.56
CA ILE A 132 1.26 -7.39 2.36
C ILE A 132 1.29 -6.01 1.71
N CYS A 133 0.25 -5.64 0.97
CA CYS A 133 0.21 -4.36 0.24
C CYS A 133 -1.24 -3.89 0.02
N GLY A 134 -2.08 -4.12 1.02
CA GLY A 134 -3.46 -3.66 1.03
C GLY A 134 -4.27 -4.20 -0.14
N GLY A 135 -4.84 -3.28 -0.92
CA GLY A 135 -5.75 -3.63 -2.01
C GLY A 135 -5.09 -4.43 -3.13
N SER A 136 -3.79 -4.25 -3.36
CA SER A 136 -3.07 -5.02 -4.39
C SER A 136 -2.95 -6.51 -4.01
N ALA A 137 -2.78 -6.81 -2.72
CA ALA A 137 -2.74 -8.19 -2.23
C ALA A 137 -4.13 -8.84 -2.30
N ILE A 138 -5.17 -8.10 -1.88
CA ILE A 138 -6.56 -8.56 -1.97
C ILE A 138 -6.92 -8.87 -3.43
N ALA A 139 -6.63 -7.96 -4.35
CA ALA A 139 -6.92 -8.14 -5.78
C ALA A 139 -6.15 -9.30 -6.42
N ALA A 140 -4.94 -9.62 -5.93
CA ALA A 140 -4.13 -10.73 -6.42
C ALA A 140 -4.61 -12.09 -5.88
N ILE A 141 -5.02 -12.15 -4.61
CA ILE A 141 -5.43 -13.39 -3.94
C ILE A 141 -6.90 -13.74 -4.23
N ALA A 142 -7.78 -12.74 -4.33
CA ALA A 142 -9.20 -12.93 -4.60
C ALA A 142 -9.51 -13.88 -5.77
N PRO A 143 -8.92 -13.74 -6.98
CA PRO A 143 -9.15 -14.68 -8.07
C PRO A 143 -8.56 -16.06 -7.79
N ALA A 144 -7.44 -16.15 -7.06
CA ALA A 144 -6.78 -17.41 -6.73
C ALA A 144 -7.60 -18.29 -5.76
N VAL A 145 -8.38 -17.66 -4.87
CA VAL A 145 -9.28 -18.35 -3.93
C VAL A 145 -10.76 -18.29 -4.35
N ASN A 146 -11.06 -17.79 -5.56
CA ASN A 146 -12.44 -17.58 -6.03
C ASN A 146 -13.32 -16.87 -4.99
N ALA A 147 -12.86 -15.72 -4.51
CA ALA A 147 -13.55 -14.91 -3.52
C ALA A 147 -14.81 -14.24 -4.09
N ARG A 148 -15.81 -14.02 -3.23
CA ARG A 148 -17.03 -13.29 -3.60
C ARG A 148 -16.75 -11.79 -3.62
N ASP A 149 -17.38 -11.05 -4.52
CA ASP A 149 -17.22 -9.59 -4.61
C ASP A 149 -17.50 -8.87 -3.30
N ARG A 150 -18.49 -9.36 -2.53
CA ARG A 150 -18.80 -8.85 -1.18
C ARG A 150 -17.62 -9.03 -0.21
N ASP A 151 -16.95 -10.17 -0.24
CA ASP A 151 -15.79 -10.44 0.65
C ASP A 151 -14.60 -9.56 0.25
N ILE A 152 -14.40 -9.36 -1.06
CA ILE A 152 -13.38 -8.44 -1.60
C ILE A 152 -13.67 -7.01 -1.12
N ALA A 153 -14.90 -6.52 -1.29
CA ALA A 153 -15.30 -5.18 -0.87
C ALA A 153 -15.11 -4.97 0.64
N TYR A 154 -15.47 -5.95 1.47
CA TYR A 154 -15.27 -5.88 2.92
C TYR A 154 -13.80 -5.86 3.31
N ALA A 155 -12.97 -6.71 2.71
CA ALA A 155 -11.54 -6.72 2.98
C ALA A 155 -10.87 -5.40 2.55
N MET A 156 -11.23 -4.88 1.38
CA MET A 156 -10.74 -3.60 0.87
C MET A 156 -11.10 -2.45 1.82
N SER A 157 -12.36 -2.40 2.25
CA SER A 157 -12.87 -1.32 3.10
C SER A 157 -12.26 -1.34 4.50
N ALA A 158 -12.14 -2.54 5.12
CA ALA A 158 -11.48 -2.69 6.41
C ALA A 158 -10.02 -2.22 6.33
N THR A 159 -9.27 -2.71 5.34
CA THR A 159 -7.86 -2.35 5.12
C THR A 159 -7.68 -0.84 4.95
N PHE A 160 -8.53 -0.22 4.13
CA PHE A 160 -8.47 1.21 3.82
C PHE A 160 -8.81 2.08 5.03
N LEU A 161 -9.81 1.68 5.83
CA LEU A 161 -10.19 2.43 7.03
C LEU A 161 -9.06 2.48 8.07
N PHE A 162 -8.34 1.36 8.27
CA PHE A 162 -7.19 1.35 9.18
C PHE A 162 -6.02 2.13 8.60
N ASP A 163 -5.80 2.09 7.31
CA ASP A 163 -4.81 2.93 6.65
C ASP A 163 -5.05 4.43 6.91
N MET A 164 -6.30 4.90 6.82
CA MET A 164 -6.62 6.30 7.13
C MET A 164 -6.29 6.65 8.59
N ALA A 165 -6.57 5.74 9.52
CA ALA A 165 -6.20 5.93 10.92
C ALA A 165 -4.66 5.96 11.08
N MET A 166 -3.95 5.04 10.44
CA MET A 166 -2.48 4.95 10.51
C MET A 166 -1.79 6.18 9.93
N ILE A 167 -2.27 6.73 8.82
CA ILE A 167 -1.72 7.95 8.20
C ILE A 167 -1.71 9.12 9.19
N LEU A 168 -2.74 9.24 10.02
CA LEU A 168 -2.85 10.31 11.02
C LEU A 168 -2.12 9.96 12.32
N LEU A 169 -2.29 8.74 12.82
CA LEU A 169 -1.84 8.35 14.15
C LEU A 169 -0.34 8.02 14.17
N PHE A 170 0.21 7.39 13.13
CA PHE A 170 1.60 6.92 13.16
C PHE A 170 2.59 8.07 13.29
N PRO A 171 2.53 9.16 12.51
CA PRO A 171 3.50 10.26 12.67
C PRO A 171 3.48 10.83 14.09
N ILE A 172 2.30 10.95 14.69
CA ILE A 172 2.12 11.44 16.07
C ILE A 172 2.75 10.46 17.07
N MET A 173 2.43 9.16 16.95
CA MET A 173 2.97 8.11 17.80
C MET A 173 4.50 8.01 17.68
N GLY A 174 5.03 8.02 16.46
CA GLY A 174 6.47 7.94 16.20
C GLY A 174 7.22 9.11 16.83
N ARG A 175 6.66 10.34 16.76
CA ARG A 175 7.26 11.53 17.39
C ARG A 175 7.18 11.45 18.91
N ALA A 176 6.04 11.02 19.44
CA ALA A 176 5.85 10.84 20.88
C ALA A 176 6.79 9.78 21.48
N MET A 177 7.10 8.73 20.69
CA MET A 177 8.06 7.68 21.06
C MET A 177 9.53 8.08 20.82
N GLY A 178 9.79 9.22 20.16
CA GLY A 178 11.16 9.65 19.84
C GLY A 178 11.88 8.75 18.84
N LEU A 179 11.14 8.10 17.92
CA LEU A 179 11.73 7.17 16.95
C LEU A 179 12.68 7.88 15.98
N SER A 180 13.76 7.20 15.59
CA SER A 180 14.60 7.65 14.48
C SER A 180 13.87 7.51 13.14
N ASP A 181 14.33 8.23 12.10
CA ASP A 181 13.78 8.12 10.75
C ASP A 181 13.79 6.67 10.23
N MET A 182 14.86 5.93 10.52
CA MET A 182 15.00 4.54 10.11
C MET A 182 14.03 3.63 10.87
N ALA A 183 13.92 3.78 12.19
CA ALA A 183 12.99 3.01 13.02
C ALA A 183 11.53 3.27 12.61
N TYR A 184 11.14 4.55 12.53
CA TYR A 184 9.81 4.91 12.08
C TYR A 184 9.53 4.45 10.65
N GLY A 185 10.50 4.57 9.75
CA GLY A 185 10.39 4.08 8.38
C GLY A 185 10.21 2.56 8.30
N LEU A 186 10.92 1.80 9.15
CA LEU A 186 10.75 0.36 9.26
C LEU A 186 9.38 -0.03 9.82
N TRP A 187 8.95 0.65 10.87
CA TRP A 187 7.69 0.39 11.53
C TRP A 187 6.50 0.74 10.63
N SER A 188 6.43 1.96 10.11
CA SER A 188 5.38 2.39 9.19
C SER A 188 5.42 1.58 7.88
N GLY A 189 6.63 1.31 7.37
CA GLY A 189 6.92 0.46 6.23
C GLY A 189 6.30 -0.94 6.33
N THR A 190 6.31 -1.53 7.53
CA THR A 190 5.80 -2.89 7.78
C THR A 190 4.35 -2.92 8.23
N ALA A 191 3.90 -1.96 9.04
CA ALA A 191 2.60 -1.98 9.69
C ALA A 191 1.48 -1.26 8.92
N VAL A 192 1.79 -0.26 8.10
CA VAL A 192 0.78 0.36 7.21
C VAL A 192 0.39 -0.63 6.11
N ASN A 193 -0.85 -0.67 5.66
CA ASN A 193 -1.30 -1.77 4.79
C ASN A 193 -0.97 -1.49 3.33
N ASP A 194 -1.35 -0.34 2.80
CA ASP A 194 -1.18 0.03 1.39
C ASP A 194 0.07 0.89 1.11
N THR A 195 0.54 0.85 -0.15
CA THR A 195 1.69 1.62 -0.62
C THR A 195 1.43 3.13 -0.62
N SER A 196 0.21 3.56 -0.92
CA SER A 196 -0.12 4.98 -0.88
C SER A 196 -0.13 5.51 0.55
N SER A 197 -0.77 4.78 1.45
CA SER A 197 -0.86 5.10 2.87
C SER A 197 0.51 5.15 3.55
N VAL A 198 1.42 4.24 3.20
CA VAL A 198 2.77 4.25 3.79
C VAL A 198 3.59 5.45 3.33
N VAL A 199 3.44 5.86 2.06
CA VAL A 199 4.11 7.06 1.54
C VAL A 199 3.56 8.28 2.28
N ALA A 200 2.25 8.38 2.46
CA ALA A 200 1.63 9.46 3.20
C ALA A 200 2.11 9.52 4.67
N ALA A 201 2.06 8.40 5.39
CA ALA A 201 2.49 8.31 6.79
C ALA A 201 4.01 8.52 6.96
N GLY A 202 4.81 8.00 6.03
CA GLY A 202 6.27 8.11 6.01
C GLY A 202 6.73 9.56 5.89
N TYR A 203 6.31 10.22 4.82
CA TYR A 203 6.70 11.62 4.54
C TYR A 203 6.05 12.63 5.48
N ALA A 204 4.94 12.28 6.16
CA ALA A 204 4.40 13.11 7.24
C ALA A 204 5.29 13.12 8.49
N PHE A 205 6.12 12.09 8.69
CA PHE A 205 7.09 12.06 9.78
C PHE A 205 8.35 12.84 9.42
N SER A 206 9.04 12.43 8.35
CA SER A 206 10.21 13.11 7.78
C SER A 206 10.49 12.62 6.36
N GLU A 207 11.36 13.31 5.61
CA GLU A 207 11.74 12.85 4.27
C GLU A 207 12.47 11.50 4.28
N ALA A 208 13.41 11.32 5.21
CA ALA A 208 14.19 10.10 5.31
C ALA A 208 13.31 8.91 5.74
N ALA A 209 12.39 9.13 6.67
CA ALA A 209 11.39 8.14 7.05
C ALA A 209 10.53 7.70 5.86
N GLY A 210 10.09 8.64 5.02
CA GLY A 210 9.34 8.33 3.80
C GLY A 210 10.12 7.46 2.82
N ASP A 211 11.41 7.75 2.63
CA ASP A 211 12.30 6.95 1.78
C ASP A 211 12.47 5.53 2.35
N PHE A 212 12.73 5.39 3.65
CA PHE A 212 12.81 4.11 4.36
C PHE A 212 11.52 3.31 4.29
N ALA A 213 10.38 3.93 4.60
CA ALA A 213 9.08 3.26 4.59
C ALA A 213 8.70 2.77 3.18
N THR A 214 9.04 3.55 2.15
CA THR A 214 8.85 3.15 0.75
C THR A 214 9.70 1.94 0.41
N MET A 215 11.00 1.93 0.76
CA MET A 215 11.89 0.79 0.54
C MET A 215 11.34 -0.49 1.19
N VAL A 216 10.97 -0.41 2.46
CA VAL A 216 10.40 -1.53 3.23
C VAL A 216 9.12 -2.06 2.57
N LYS A 217 8.23 -1.18 2.12
CA LYS A 217 6.99 -1.58 1.45
C LYS A 217 7.23 -2.28 0.11
N LEU A 218 8.22 -1.85 -0.66
CA LEU A 218 8.57 -2.49 -1.93
C LEU A 218 9.08 -3.92 -1.70
N THR A 219 9.97 -4.12 -0.72
CA THR A 219 10.42 -5.45 -0.31
C THR A 219 9.23 -6.35 0.05
N ARG A 220 8.28 -5.83 0.83
CA ARG A 220 7.08 -6.56 1.24
C ARG A 220 6.12 -6.90 0.11
N THR A 221 6.03 -6.04 -0.91
CA THR A 221 5.17 -6.26 -2.08
C THR A 221 5.55 -7.55 -2.83
N LEU A 222 6.81 -7.98 -2.75
CA LEU A 222 7.27 -9.25 -3.34
C LEU A 222 6.61 -10.48 -2.69
N SER A 223 6.17 -10.38 -1.43
CA SER A 223 5.47 -11.45 -0.71
C SER A 223 4.09 -11.79 -1.32
N ILE A 224 3.54 -10.97 -2.21
CA ILE A 224 2.33 -11.31 -2.98
C ILE A 224 2.53 -12.65 -3.71
N ILE A 225 3.70 -12.85 -4.34
CA ILE A 225 3.98 -14.02 -5.18
C ILE A 225 3.86 -15.33 -4.38
N PRO A 226 4.66 -15.55 -3.32
CA PRO A 226 4.54 -16.79 -2.54
C PRO A 226 3.16 -16.94 -1.90
N THR A 227 2.56 -15.85 -1.40
CA THR A 227 1.24 -15.91 -0.77
C THR A 227 0.15 -16.35 -1.75
N VAL A 228 0.12 -15.81 -2.96
CA VAL A 228 -0.87 -16.21 -3.98
C VAL A 228 -0.70 -17.68 -4.37
N ILE A 229 0.55 -18.16 -4.51
CA ILE A 229 0.81 -19.58 -4.79
C ILE A 229 0.27 -20.45 -3.66
N ILE A 230 0.57 -20.12 -2.40
CA ILE A 230 0.10 -20.86 -1.23
C ILE A 230 -1.43 -20.92 -1.21
N PHE A 231 -2.11 -19.79 -1.37
CA PHE A 231 -3.57 -19.76 -1.36
C PHE A 231 -4.23 -20.48 -2.54
N ALA A 232 -3.63 -20.40 -3.72
CA ALA A 232 -4.10 -21.17 -4.87
C ALA A 232 -3.99 -22.68 -4.64
N LEU A 233 -2.90 -23.14 -4.01
CA LEU A 233 -2.72 -24.55 -3.65
C LEU A 233 -3.71 -25.00 -2.56
N ILE A 234 -3.98 -24.15 -1.57
CA ILE A 234 -5.00 -24.40 -0.54
C ILE A 234 -6.39 -24.54 -1.19
N GLU A 235 -6.78 -23.61 -2.08
CA GLU A 235 -8.08 -23.67 -2.78
C GLU A 235 -8.22 -24.95 -3.61
N VAL A 236 -7.17 -25.34 -4.36
CA VAL A 236 -7.16 -26.60 -5.12
C VAL A 236 -7.36 -27.80 -4.20
N ARG A 237 -6.69 -27.82 -3.05
CA ARG A 237 -6.79 -28.92 -2.08
C ARG A 237 -8.20 -29.01 -1.46
N LEU A 238 -8.81 -27.86 -1.13
CA LEU A 238 -10.18 -27.81 -0.61
C LEU A 238 -11.20 -28.28 -1.64
N LYS A 239 -11.12 -27.80 -2.89
CA LYS A 239 -11.99 -28.25 -3.98
C LYS A 239 -11.84 -29.75 -4.27
N ARG A 240 -10.62 -30.29 -4.23
CA ARG A 240 -10.40 -31.75 -4.39
C ARG A 240 -11.05 -32.55 -3.27
N LYS A 241 -11.01 -32.06 -2.03
CA LYS A 241 -11.65 -32.71 -0.90
C LYS A 241 -13.18 -32.69 -1.01
N GLU A 242 -13.76 -31.57 -1.46
CA GLU A 242 -15.19 -31.46 -1.75
C GLU A 242 -15.60 -32.40 -2.89
N ALA A 243 -14.86 -32.39 -4.00
CA ALA A 243 -15.09 -33.25 -5.16
C ALA A 243 -15.03 -34.75 -4.82
N ALA A 244 -14.08 -35.15 -3.98
CA ALA A 244 -13.96 -36.52 -3.48
C ALA A 244 -15.15 -36.92 -2.58
N ALA A 245 -15.72 -35.97 -1.81
CA ALA A 245 -16.90 -36.21 -0.99
C ALA A 245 -18.20 -36.29 -1.82
N THR A 246 -18.25 -35.63 -2.98
CA THR A 246 -19.44 -35.57 -3.84
C THR A 246 -19.36 -36.48 -5.08
N GLY A 247 -18.29 -37.25 -5.26
CA GLY A 247 -18.10 -38.15 -6.41
C GLY A 247 -17.88 -37.45 -7.76
N LEU A 248 -17.55 -36.15 -7.75
CA LEU A 248 -17.34 -35.34 -8.96
C LEU A 248 -15.88 -35.45 -9.42
N ASN A 249 -15.64 -36.03 -10.60
CA ASN A 249 -14.31 -36.08 -11.22
C ASN A 249 -14.16 -34.92 -12.22
N GLY A 250 -13.40 -33.90 -11.86
CA GLY A 250 -13.03 -32.79 -12.73
C GLY A 250 -11.56 -32.43 -12.60
N ASP A 251 -10.98 -31.85 -13.66
CA ASP A 251 -9.57 -31.40 -13.67
C ASP A 251 -9.42 -30.11 -12.84
N ILE A 252 -9.19 -30.27 -11.53
CA ILE A 252 -9.02 -29.15 -10.60
C ILE A 252 -7.56 -28.69 -10.65
N ARG A 253 -7.32 -27.56 -11.32
CA ARG A 253 -6.02 -26.88 -11.43
C ARG A 253 -6.06 -25.47 -10.85
N ALA A 254 -4.92 -25.02 -10.34
CA ALA A 254 -4.75 -23.63 -9.94
C ALA A 254 -4.63 -22.74 -11.19
N ASN A 255 -5.44 -21.69 -11.29
CA ASN A 255 -5.33 -20.70 -12.35
C ASN A 255 -4.51 -19.51 -11.86
N ILE A 256 -3.19 -19.57 -12.00
CA ILE A 256 -2.27 -18.51 -11.56
C ILE A 256 -1.64 -17.85 -12.78
N LYS A 257 -1.88 -16.55 -12.96
CA LYS A 257 -1.20 -15.73 -13.98
C LYS A 257 0.02 -15.03 -13.37
N PHE A 258 1.16 -15.70 -13.33
CA PHE A 258 2.40 -15.18 -12.71
C PHE A 258 2.82 -13.79 -13.22
N SER A 259 2.66 -13.51 -14.51
CA SER A 259 3.00 -12.21 -15.11
C SER A 259 2.20 -11.03 -14.52
N SER A 260 0.99 -11.30 -13.99
CA SER A 260 0.14 -10.29 -13.36
C SER A 260 0.42 -10.08 -11.87
N LEU A 261 1.16 -11.01 -11.25
CA LEU A 261 1.54 -10.94 -9.83
C LEU A 261 2.81 -10.12 -9.62
N PHE A 262 3.70 -10.11 -10.61
CA PHE A 262 4.99 -9.48 -10.47
C PHE A 262 4.90 -7.95 -10.60
N PRO A 263 5.31 -7.17 -9.58
CA PRO A 263 5.24 -5.71 -9.59
C PRO A 263 6.39 -5.12 -10.41
N TRP A 264 6.25 -5.05 -11.73
CA TRP A 264 7.30 -4.58 -12.67
C TRP A 264 7.92 -3.23 -12.34
N PHE A 265 7.20 -2.33 -11.65
CA PHE A 265 7.74 -1.03 -11.24
C PHE A 265 8.87 -1.15 -10.19
N ILE A 266 8.92 -2.24 -9.42
CA ILE A 266 10.02 -2.50 -8.49
C ILE A 266 11.34 -2.71 -9.25
N LEU A 267 11.31 -3.34 -10.43
CA LEU A 267 12.52 -3.49 -11.25
C LEU A 267 13.01 -2.15 -11.78
N GLY A 268 12.09 -1.25 -12.18
CA GLY A 268 12.46 0.11 -12.57
C GLY A 268 13.10 0.89 -11.42
N PHE A 269 12.54 0.79 -10.22
CA PHE A 269 13.12 1.36 -9.00
C PHE A 269 14.53 0.83 -8.72
N LEU A 270 14.70 -0.49 -8.73
CA LEU A 270 16.01 -1.13 -8.51
C LEU A 270 17.02 -0.79 -9.60
N ALA A 271 16.57 -0.68 -10.86
CA ALA A 271 17.44 -0.30 -11.97
C ALA A 271 17.96 1.14 -11.81
N LEU A 272 17.10 2.11 -11.47
CA LEU A 272 17.55 3.48 -11.23
C LEU A 272 18.44 3.60 -10.00
N ALA A 273 18.15 2.85 -8.93
CA ALA A 273 19.03 2.80 -7.76
C ALA A 273 20.39 2.19 -8.07
N PHE A 274 20.44 1.16 -8.91
CA PHE A 274 21.68 0.57 -9.38
C PHE A 274 22.49 1.56 -10.23
N ILE A 275 21.86 2.23 -11.19
CA ILE A 275 22.50 3.27 -12.02
C ILE A 275 23.03 4.42 -11.16
N ASN A 276 22.26 4.87 -10.17
CA ASN A 276 22.70 5.87 -9.20
C ASN A 276 23.93 5.40 -8.41
N SER A 277 23.93 4.14 -7.97
CA SER A 277 25.02 3.55 -7.18
C SER A 277 26.33 3.38 -7.97
N LEU A 278 26.24 3.29 -9.30
CA LEU A 278 27.41 3.28 -10.19
C LEU A 278 27.99 4.68 -10.44
N GLY A 279 27.36 5.74 -9.92
CA GLY A 279 27.80 7.12 -10.11
C GLY A 279 27.39 7.73 -11.45
N PHE A 280 26.51 7.07 -12.22
CA PHE A 280 26.03 7.60 -13.51
C PHE A 280 24.98 8.72 -13.36
N ILE A 281 24.44 8.94 -12.16
CA ILE A 281 23.50 10.03 -11.87
C ILE A 281 24.25 11.09 -11.04
N SER A 282 24.31 12.32 -11.55
CA SER A 282 24.93 13.42 -10.81
C SER A 282 24.11 13.80 -9.57
N PRO A 283 24.73 14.35 -8.51
CA PRO A 283 24.00 14.76 -7.31
C PRO A 283 22.85 15.74 -7.58
N SER A 284 23.03 16.68 -8.51
CA SER A 284 21.99 17.64 -8.90
C SER A 284 20.81 16.98 -9.61
N LEU A 285 21.08 16.02 -10.50
CA LEU A 285 20.02 15.25 -11.17
C LEU A 285 19.30 14.34 -10.17
N SER A 286 20.04 13.72 -9.27
CA SER A 286 19.49 12.88 -8.20
C SER A 286 18.49 13.64 -7.33
N LEU A 287 18.85 14.87 -6.93
CA LEU A 287 17.97 15.75 -6.15
C LEU A 287 16.73 16.19 -6.96
N ALA A 288 16.89 16.60 -8.21
CA ALA A 288 15.77 16.99 -9.06
C ALA A 288 14.78 15.82 -9.30
N LEU A 289 15.29 14.61 -9.52
CA LEU A 289 14.46 13.41 -9.67
C LEU A 289 13.75 13.05 -8.36
N LYS A 290 14.39 13.27 -7.20
CA LYS A 290 13.78 13.09 -5.88
C LYS A 290 12.63 14.06 -5.65
N GLU A 291 12.81 15.34 -5.93
CA GLU A 291 11.76 16.36 -5.79
C GLU A 291 10.58 16.08 -6.73
N MET A 292 10.88 15.76 -7.99
CA MET A 292 9.85 15.36 -8.96
C MET A 292 9.10 14.11 -8.50
N SER A 293 9.81 13.10 -7.99
CA SER A 293 9.21 11.90 -7.42
C SER A 293 8.23 12.25 -6.29
N LYS A 294 8.67 13.03 -5.30
CA LYS A 294 7.82 13.45 -4.18
C LYS A 294 6.58 14.21 -4.64
N PHE A 295 6.73 15.18 -5.54
CA PHE A 295 5.59 15.94 -6.05
C PHE A 295 4.58 15.03 -6.77
N LEU A 296 5.05 14.07 -7.58
CA LEU A 296 4.19 13.09 -8.22
C LEU A 296 3.53 12.11 -7.23
N MET A 297 4.20 11.79 -6.10
CA MET A 297 3.58 11.02 -5.01
C MET A 297 2.44 11.81 -4.37
N VAL A 298 2.64 13.09 -4.05
CA VAL A 298 1.59 13.97 -3.51
C VAL A 298 0.41 14.08 -4.47
N ALA A 299 0.65 14.27 -5.77
CA ALA A 299 -0.41 14.28 -6.80
C ALA A 299 -1.15 12.94 -6.88
N SER A 300 -0.42 11.83 -6.78
CA SER A 300 -1.03 10.50 -6.76
C SER A 300 -1.90 10.29 -5.53
N LEU A 301 -1.51 10.81 -4.37
CA LEU A 301 -2.30 10.74 -3.14
C LEU A 301 -3.56 11.60 -3.23
N GLY A 302 -3.48 12.80 -3.81
CA GLY A 302 -4.67 13.59 -4.14
C GLY A 302 -5.63 12.85 -5.06
N ALA A 303 -5.10 12.18 -6.09
CA ALA A 303 -5.89 11.34 -6.99
C ALA A 303 -6.51 10.11 -6.30
N ILE A 304 -5.83 9.53 -5.31
CA ILE A 304 -6.37 8.45 -4.48
C ILE A 304 -7.51 8.98 -3.61
N GLY A 305 -7.35 10.15 -2.99
CA GLY A 305 -8.41 10.80 -2.24
C GLY A 305 -9.65 11.06 -3.09
N LEU A 306 -9.46 11.53 -4.33
CA LEU A 306 -10.54 11.74 -5.31
C LEU A 306 -11.27 10.45 -5.73
N ASN A 307 -10.67 9.27 -5.55
CA ASN A 307 -11.31 7.98 -5.80
C ASN A 307 -11.92 7.35 -4.54
N THR A 308 -11.78 8.00 -3.39
CA THR A 308 -12.12 7.41 -2.10
C THR A 308 -13.43 7.97 -1.57
N SER A 309 -14.36 7.07 -1.22
CA SER A 309 -15.70 7.41 -0.72
C SER A 309 -15.91 6.91 0.71
N PHE A 310 -16.09 7.81 1.66
CA PHE A 310 -16.43 7.47 3.06
C PHE A 310 -17.73 6.66 3.16
N LYS A 311 -18.70 6.92 2.27
CA LYS A 311 -19.98 6.23 2.25
C LYS A 311 -19.82 4.75 1.89
N GLU A 312 -18.90 4.43 0.97
CA GLU A 312 -18.63 3.05 0.56
C GLU A 312 -17.87 2.28 1.65
N MET A 313 -17.00 2.95 2.41
CA MET A 313 -16.28 2.35 3.54
C MET A 313 -17.22 1.89 4.66
N TYR A 314 -18.26 2.68 4.97
CA TYR A 314 -19.19 2.40 6.07
C TYR A 314 -20.17 1.24 5.79
N GLN A 315 -20.27 0.77 4.54
CA GLN A 315 -21.15 -0.35 4.18
C GLN A 315 -20.56 -1.73 4.54
N SER A 316 -19.46 -1.76 5.29
CA SER A 316 -18.75 -2.96 5.70
C SER A 316 -19.40 -3.62 6.92
N GLY A 317 -19.47 -4.95 6.94
CA GLY A 317 -19.98 -5.67 8.12
C GLY A 317 -19.10 -5.44 9.36
N ALA A 318 -19.71 -5.38 10.55
CA ALA A 318 -18.99 -5.11 11.80
C ALA A 318 -17.90 -6.16 12.12
N ALA A 319 -18.17 -7.46 11.89
CA ALA A 319 -17.21 -8.52 12.11
C ALA A 319 -15.94 -8.42 11.22
N PRO A 320 -16.04 -8.20 9.89
CA PRO A 320 -14.87 -7.88 9.06
C PRO A 320 -14.05 -6.69 9.55
N MET A 321 -14.71 -5.62 10.02
CA MET A 321 -14.01 -4.44 10.53
C MET A 321 -13.28 -4.74 11.84
N LEU A 322 -13.94 -5.42 12.79
CA LEU A 322 -13.32 -5.82 14.04
C LEU A 322 -12.13 -6.76 13.82
N HIS A 323 -12.25 -7.69 12.86
CA HIS A 323 -11.13 -8.55 12.45
C HIS A 323 -9.95 -7.71 11.95
N GLY A 324 -10.18 -6.83 10.99
CA GLY A 324 -9.12 -5.96 10.45
C GLY A 324 -8.49 -5.08 11.53
N PHE A 325 -9.28 -4.57 12.49
CA PHE A 325 -8.77 -3.75 13.59
C PHE A 325 -7.82 -4.55 14.48
N ILE A 326 -8.25 -5.72 14.93
CA ILE A 326 -7.46 -6.58 15.83
C ILE A 326 -6.16 -6.97 15.13
N ILE A 327 -6.22 -7.41 13.87
CA ILE A 327 -5.01 -7.82 13.14
C ILE A 327 -4.08 -6.63 12.90
N SER A 328 -4.62 -5.48 12.51
CA SER A 328 -3.81 -4.26 12.33
C SER A 328 -3.12 -3.85 13.63
N ALA A 329 -3.85 -3.83 14.75
CA ALA A 329 -3.29 -3.50 16.06
C ALA A 329 -2.20 -4.51 16.50
N LEU A 330 -2.43 -5.80 16.28
CA LEU A 330 -1.42 -6.82 16.57
C LEU A 330 -0.15 -6.62 15.72
N VAL A 331 -0.30 -6.30 14.44
CA VAL A 331 0.84 -6.01 13.56
C VAL A 331 1.60 -4.79 14.04
N VAL A 332 0.91 -3.72 14.44
CA VAL A 332 1.52 -2.51 15.00
C VAL A 332 2.39 -2.84 16.20
N ILE A 333 1.84 -3.63 17.14
CA ILE A 333 2.52 -4.03 18.39
C ILE A 333 3.71 -4.95 18.08
N VAL A 334 3.51 -5.95 17.22
CA VAL A 334 4.57 -6.91 16.85
C VAL A 334 5.70 -6.22 16.11
N ALA A 335 5.40 -5.28 15.20
CA ALA A 335 6.43 -4.54 14.48
C ALA A 335 7.34 -3.75 15.43
N ILE A 336 6.77 -2.94 16.33
CA ILE A 336 7.55 -2.23 17.37
C ILE A 336 8.30 -3.22 18.26
N GLY A 337 7.64 -4.29 18.72
CA GLY A 337 8.27 -5.26 19.61
C GLY A 337 9.49 -5.92 18.98
N VAL A 338 9.39 -6.31 17.71
CA VAL A 338 10.52 -6.91 16.97
C VAL A 338 11.64 -5.88 16.78
N GLU A 339 11.32 -4.64 16.44
CA GLU A 339 12.34 -3.58 16.31
C GLU A 339 13.10 -3.32 17.62
N TYR A 340 12.40 -3.33 18.76
CA TYR A 340 13.02 -3.25 20.09
C TYR A 340 13.97 -4.43 20.35
N PHE A 341 13.56 -5.67 20.07
CA PHE A 341 14.44 -6.84 20.22
C PHE A 341 15.61 -6.85 19.25
N MET A 342 15.51 -6.15 18.12
CA MET A 342 16.60 -5.96 17.17
C MET A 342 17.55 -4.82 17.57
N GLY A 343 17.24 -4.05 18.62
CA GLY A 343 18.03 -2.90 19.08
C GLY A 343 17.96 -1.70 18.13
N ILE A 344 16.85 -1.56 17.37
CA ILE A 344 16.61 -0.43 16.46
C ILE A 344 15.91 0.73 17.19
N ILE A 345 15.10 0.39 18.19
CA ILE A 345 14.40 1.27 19.12
C ILE A 345 14.96 1.02 20.53
#